data_AF-A0A399X665-F1
#
_entry.id   AF-A0A399X665-F1
#
_cell.length_a   1.000
_cell.length_b   1.000
_cell.length_c   1.000
_cell.angle_alpha   90.00
_cell.angle_beta   90.00
_cell.angle_gamma   90.00
#
_symmetry.space_group_name_H-M   'P 1'
#
loop_
_entity.id
_entity.type
_entity.pdbx_description
1 polymer ?
#
loop_
_entity_poly.entity_id
_entity_poly.type
_entity_poly.pdbx_seq_one_letter_code
_entity_poly.pdbx_strand_id
1 'polypeptide(L)'
;MKYFLHPMAILSEAAALVGVLLGRIDILALGVVGWVAVAAWLSIRSGPKSAALPVLSLDSVRNENRTRLLPIKRLHDDIAKVVSEHSDKPVVKVVGGEALSEARRVGEHAIRLLNLRDQVLSAVRGEEDARRRLELAEQQLAEAGGPEREAIEVAVRAHRQEIEHYEGAEAALQRIDAELRLAEAALAEAKARILVSASRDGSAIEGDSDLADTIRRLKSLQQSFDEAESLTRQEIR
;
A
#
# COMPACT_ATOMS: atom_id res chain seq x y z
N MET A 1 15.34 8.68 -17.86
CA MET A 1 16.24 9.38 -18.82
C MET A 1 17.70 9.56 -18.35
N LYS A 2 18.18 8.90 -17.28
CA LYS A 2 19.61 9.00 -16.85
C LYS A 2 20.50 7.81 -17.29
N TYR A 3 19.95 6.82 -17.99
CA TYR A 3 20.67 5.62 -18.41
C TYR A 3 21.67 5.90 -19.56
N PHE A 4 21.43 6.94 -20.36
CA PHE A 4 22.20 7.26 -21.57
C PHE A 4 23.54 7.97 -21.36
N LEU A 5 23.90 8.35 -20.12
CA LEU A 5 25.09 9.16 -19.83
C LEU A 5 26.25 8.36 -19.21
N HIS A 6 26.15 7.03 -19.12
CA HIS A 6 27.26 6.22 -18.62
C HIS A 6 28.28 5.97 -19.76
N PRO A 7 29.56 6.31 -19.59
CA PRO A 7 30.56 6.24 -20.67
C PRO A 7 30.69 4.84 -21.29
N MET A 8 30.44 3.79 -20.50
CA MET A 8 30.44 2.39 -20.97
C MET A 8 29.22 2.03 -21.82
N ALA A 9 28.05 2.64 -21.60
CA ALA A 9 26.85 2.41 -22.41
C ALA A 9 26.98 3.13 -23.77
N ILE A 10 27.60 4.31 -23.78
CA ILE A 10 27.91 5.05 -25.01
C ILE A 10 28.92 4.27 -25.86
N LEU A 11 29.93 3.67 -25.24
CA LEU A 11 30.93 2.84 -25.93
C LEU A 11 30.32 1.56 -26.53
N SER A 12 29.42 0.88 -25.82
CA SER A 12 28.76 -0.33 -26.35
C SER A 12 27.78 -0.03 -27.48
N GLU A 13 27.05 1.09 -27.38
CA GLU A 13 26.14 1.56 -28.42
C GLU A 13 26.90 2.02 -29.69
N ALA A 14 28.04 2.70 -29.52
CA ALA A 14 28.93 3.05 -30.63
C ALA A 14 29.54 1.82 -31.31
N ALA A 15 29.95 0.80 -30.54
CA ALA A 15 30.46 -0.46 -31.09
C ALA A 15 29.39 -1.23 -31.88
N ALA A 16 28.14 -1.25 -31.40
CA ALA A 16 27.02 -1.87 -32.11
C ALA A 16 26.72 -1.16 -33.44
N LEU A 17 26.71 0.19 -33.45
CA LEU A 17 26.53 1.00 -34.66
C LEU A 17 27.65 0.78 -35.68
N VAL A 18 28.91 0.71 -35.24
CA VAL A 18 30.06 0.41 -36.10
C VAL A 18 29.98 -1.00 -36.68
N GLY A 19 29.50 -1.98 -35.89
CA GLY A 19 29.28 -3.36 -36.35
C GLY A 19 28.22 -3.46 -37.46
N VAL A 20 27.12 -2.71 -37.35
CA VAL A 20 26.07 -2.61 -38.38
C VAL A 20 26.61 -1.96 -39.66
N LEU A 21 27.38 -0.88 -39.53
CA LEU A 21 27.96 -0.15 -40.68
C LEU A 21 29.00 -0.95 -41.45
N LEU A 22 29.77 -1.82 -40.76
CA LEU A 22 30.82 -2.64 -41.36
C LEU A 22 30.35 -4.05 -41.75
N GLY A 23 29.07 -4.40 -41.51
CA GLY A 23 28.51 -5.71 -41.81
C GLY A 23 29.14 -6.88 -41.04
N ARG A 24 29.80 -6.60 -39.90
CA ARG A 24 30.51 -7.60 -39.10
C ARG A 24 29.68 -8.02 -37.89
N ILE A 25 29.10 -9.22 -37.98
CA ILE A 25 28.24 -9.83 -36.96
C ILE A 25 28.98 -9.97 -35.62
N ASP A 26 30.29 -10.26 -35.66
CA ASP A 26 31.12 -10.46 -34.48
C ASP A 26 31.21 -9.21 -33.59
N ILE A 27 31.29 -8.03 -34.23
CA ILE A 27 31.38 -6.73 -33.54
C ILE A 27 30.02 -6.31 -32.99
N LEU A 28 28.95 -6.60 -33.75
CA LEU A 28 27.57 -6.36 -33.32
C LEU A 28 27.23 -7.19 -32.08
N ALA A 29 27.59 -8.47 -32.06
CA ALA A 29 27.38 -9.35 -30.92
C ALA A 29 28.10 -8.84 -29.66
N LEU A 30 29.36 -8.38 -29.78
CA LEU A 30 30.11 -7.79 -28.66
C LEU A 30 29.45 -6.51 -28.13
N GLY A 31 28.92 -5.66 -29.00
CA GLY A 31 28.19 -4.44 -28.61
C GLY A 31 26.92 -4.75 -27.82
N VAL A 32 26.10 -5.70 -28.30
CA VAL A 32 24.86 -6.10 -27.63
C VAL A 32 25.14 -6.78 -26.29
N VAL A 33 26.08 -7.72 -26.23
CA VAL A 33 26.44 -8.41 -24.99
C VAL A 33 27.02 -7.41 -23.97
N GLY A 34 27.87 -6.47 -24.42
CA GLY A 34 28.40 -5.41 -23.57
C GLY A 34 27.29 -4.50 -23.02
N TRP A 35 26.30 -4.15 -23.83
CA TRP A 35 25.16 -3.36 -23.39
C TRP A 35 24.28 -4.09 -22.37
N VAL A 36 23.99 -5.37 -22.58
CA VAL A 36 23.24 -6.21 -21.63
C VAL A 36 24.01 -6.38 -20.32
N ALA A 37 25.32 -6.60 -20.37
CA ALA A 37 26.16 -6.71 -19.17
C ALA A 37 26.22 -5.39 -18.38
N VAL A 38 26.31 -4.24 -19.07
CA VAL A 38 26.26 -2.92 -18.45
C VAL A 38 24.88 -2.64 -17.86
N ALA A 39 23.78 -3.02 -18.54
CA ALA A 39 22.42 -2.89 -18.04
C ALA A 39 22.14 -3.77 -16.80
N ALA A 40 22.66 -5.01 -16.79
CA ALA A 40 22.60 -5.92 -15.65
C ALA A 40 23.42 -5.38 -14.47
N TRP A 41 24.65 -4.93 -14.72
CA TRP A 41 25.52 -4.35 -13.69
C TRP A 41 24.96 -3.04 -13.13
N LEU A 42 24.37 -2.18 -13.97
CA LEU A 42 23.66 -0.98 -13.53
C LEU A 42 22.39 -1.32 -12.76
N SER A 43 21.66 -2.38 -13.08
CA SER A 43 20.50 -2.81 -12.28
C SER A 43 20.91 -3.31 -10.90
N ILE A 44 22.03 -4.02 -10.80
CA ILE A 44 22.59 -4.50 -9.52
C ILE A 44 23.18 -3.35 -8.69
N ARG A 45 23.86 -2.38 -9.33
CA ARG A 45 24.48 -1.23 -8.65
C ARG A 45 23.52 -0.07 -8.41
N SER A 46 22.41 -0.03 -9.15
CA SER A 46 21.26 0.85 -8.91
C SER A 46 20.22 0.13 -8.06
N GLY A 47 20.66 -0.61 -7.02
CA GLY A 47 19.88 -0.70 -5.80
C GLY A 47 19.42 0.72 -5.42
N PRO A 48 18.18 0.87 -4.93
CA PRO A 48 17.42 2.12 -4.99
C PRO A 48 18.28 3.28 -4.48
N LYS A 49 18.83 4.07 -5.41
CA LYS A 49 19.45 5.34 -5.07
C LYS A 49 18.33 6.16 -4.44
N SER A 50 18.55 6.59 -3.20
CA SER A 50 17.72 7.48 -2.39
C SER A 50 17.40 8.81 -3.07
N ALA A 51 16.73 8.76 -4.22
CA ALA A 51 15.96 9.86 -4.74
C ALA A 51 14.80 10.01 -3.78
N ALA A 52 14.94 10.95 -2.83
CA ALA A 52 13.94 11.40 -1.86
C ALA A 52 12.61 10.63 -1.98
N LEU A 53 12.59 9.43 -1.38
CA LEU A 53 11.40 8.59 -1.34
C LEU A 53 10.35 9.44 -0.61
N PRO A 54 9.14 9.68 -1.16
CA PRO A 54 8.14 10.49 -0.46
C PRO A 54 7.94 9.89 0.93
N VAL A 55 8.36 10.68 1.93
CA VAL A 55 8.17 10.36 3.34
C VAL A 55 6.68 10.21 3.55
N LEU A 56 6.24 9.17 4.26
CA LEU A 56 4.86 9.07 4.75
C LEU A 56 4.49 10.38 5.45
N SER A 57 3.74 11.22 4.75
CA SER A 57 3.46 12.58 5.21
C SER A 57 2.17 12.58 5.99
N LEU A 58 2.20 13.12 7.20
CA LEU A 58 0.96 13.31 7.97
C LEU A 58 0.02 14.33 7.31
N ASP A 59 0.53 15.13 6.37
CA ASP A 59 -0.26 16.09 5.61
C ASP A 59 -1.07 15.43 4.48
N SER A 60 -0.82 14.16 4.15
CA SER A 60 -1.59 13.44 3.13
C SER A 60 -2.92 12.87 3.65
N VAL A 61 -3.24 13.08 4.93
CA VAL A 61 -4.49 12.67 5.58
C VAL A 61 -5.06 13.84 6.39
N ARG A 62 -6.39 13.86 6.57
CA ARG A 62 -7.05 14.85 7.43
C ARG A 62 -6.57 14.75 8.88
N ASN A 63 -6.71 15.84 9.63
CA ASN A 63 -6.21 15.96 11.01
C ASN A 63 -6.70 14.83 11.91
N GLU A 64 -7.96 14.43 11.77
CA GLU A 64 -8.61 13.40 12.56
C GLU A 64 -7.98 12.00 12.36
N ASN A 65 -7.38 11.77 11.19
CA ASN A 65 -6.75 10.50 10.82
C ASN A 65 -5.23 10.48 11.05
N ARG A 66 -4.61 11.63 11.35
CA ARG A 66 -3.16 11.71 11.63
C ARG A 66 -2.74 10.84 12.81
N THR A 67 -3.57 10.77 13.85
CA THR A 67 -3.34 9.94 15.03
C THR A 67 -3.30 8.45 14.70
N ARG A 68 -4.08 8.02 13.70
CA ARG A 68 -4.14 6.63 13.21
C ARG A 68 -2.97 6.29 12.28
N LEU A 69 -2.48 7.26 11.50
CA LEU A 69 -1.30 7.08 10.64
C LEU A 69 0.02 7.09 11.43
N LEU A 70 0.05 7.79 12.58
CA LEU A 70 1.28 8.03 13.35
C LEU A 70 2.01 6.74 13.77
N PRO A 71 1.37 5.67 14.27
CA PRO A 71 2.06 4.43 14.63
C PRO A 71 2.72 3.76 13.42
N ILE A 72 2.01 3.67 12.29
CA ILE A 72 2.51 3.10 11.03
C ILE A 72 3.72 3.89 10.53
N LYS A 73 3.63 5.23 10.54
CA LYS A 73 4.75 6.10 10.17
C LYS A 73 5.95 5.90 11.10
N ARG A 74 5.74 5.83 12.42
CA ARG A 74 6.82 5.58 13.39
C ARG A 74 7.51 4.24 13.13
N LEU A 75 6.74 3.18 12.88
CA LEU A 75 7.30 1.85 12.58
C LEU A 75 8.11 1.85 11.29
N HIS A 76 7.62 2.52 10.24
CA HIS A 76 8.38 2.71 9.00
C HIS A 76 9.71 3.45 9.27
N ASP A 77 9.67 4.57 10.00
CA ASP A 77 10.86 5.37 10.29
C ASP A 77 11.87 4.59 11.16
N ASP A 78 11.37 3.79 12.11
CA ASP A 78 12.18 2.89 12.92
C ASP A 78 12.84 1.78 12.09
N ILE A 79 12.10 1.15 11.16
CA ILE A 79 12.65 0.15 10.23
C ILE A 79 13.75 0.80 9.38
N ALA A 80 13.50 1.98 8.83
CA ALA A 80 14.47 2.73 8.05
C ALA A 80 15.76 2.99 8.85
N LYS A 81 15.60 3.40 10.11
CA LYS A 81 16.71 3.62 11.04
C LYS A 81 17.51 2.35 11.26
N VAL A 82 16.87 1.24 11.64
CA VAL A 82 17.56 -0.05 11.90
C VAL A 82 18.33 -0.54 10.68
N VAL A 83 17.72 -0.45 9.49
CA VAL A 83 18.35 -0.85 8.22
C VAL A 83 19.56 0.03 7.90
N SER A 84 19.49 1.34 8.19
CA SER A 84 20.61 2.25 7.96
C SER A 84 21.78 2.02 8.93
N GLU A 85 21.48 1.77 10.21
CA GLU A 85 22.47 1.57 11.29
C GLU A 85 23.27 0.27 11.13
N HIS A 86 22.66 -0.76 10.52
CA HIS A 86 23.28 -2.08 10.33
C HIS A 86 23.54 -2.39 8.85
N SER A 87 23.80 -1.35 8.06
CA SER A 87 24.03 -1.45 6.60
C SER A 87 25.33 -2.15 6.22
N ASP A 88 26.22 -2.36 7.19
CA ASP A 88 27.43 -3.16 7.12
C ASP A 88 27.14 -4.67 7.08
N LYS A 89 25.97 -5.11 7.59
CA LYS A 89 25.57 -6.52 7.59
C LYS A 89 24.91 -6.90 6.24
N PRO A 90 25.44 -7.89 5.50
CA PRO A 90 24.94 -8.25 4.17
C PRO A 90 23.45 -8.62 4.14
N VAL A 91 22.98 -9.36 5.14
CA VAL A 91 21.57 -9.77 5.28
C VAL A 91 20.66 -8.57 5.46
N VAL A 92 21.01 -7.63 6.34
CA VAL A 92 20.22 -6.41 6.58
C VAL A 92 20.21 -5.52 5.33
N LYS A 93 21.33 -5.44 4.61
CA LYS A 93 21.42 -4.64 3.39
C LYS A 93 20.49 -5.13 2.27
N VAL A 94 20.43 -6.44 2.04
CA VAL A 94 19.60 -7.02 0.97
C VAL A 94 18.15 -7.13 1.41
N VAL A 95 17.90 -7.84 2.52
CA VAL A 95 16.54 -8.18 2.96
C VAL A 95 15.90 -7.01 3.70
N GLY A 96 16.67 -6.22 4.45
CA GLY A 96 16.16 -5.00 5.10
C GLY A 96 15.79 -3.90 4.10
N GLY A 97 16.47 -3.83 2.94
CA GLY A 97 16.06 -2.95 1.84
C GLY A 97 14.69 -3.32 1.26
N GLU A 98 14.42 -4.61 1.10
CA GLU A 98 13.12 -5.11 0.67
C GLU A 98 12.05 -4.86 1.73
N ALA A 99 12.33 -5.15 3.00
CA ALA A 99 11.41 -4.88 4.10
C ALA A 99 11.07 -3.39 4.23
N LEU A 100 12.04 -2.49 4.04
CA LEU A 100 11.80 -1.04 4.03
C LEU A 100 10.91 -0.61 2.87
N SER A 101 11.17 -1.14 1.66
CA SER A 101 10.30 -0.89 0.50
C SER A 101 8.86 -1.35 0.77
N GLU A 102 8.70 -2.50 1.41
CA GLU A 102 7.38 -3.05 1.70
C GLU A 102 6.67 -2.28 2.81
N ALA A 103 7.41 -1.88 3.85
CA ALA A 103 6.89 -1.03 4.91
C ALA A 103 6.36 0.31 4.37
N ARG A 104 7.05 0.88 3.37
CA ARG A 104 6.59 2.09 2.70
C ARG A 104 5.27 1.86 1.96
N ARG A 105 5.15 0.78 1.18
CA ARG A 105 3.90 0.46 0.46
C ARG A 105 2.73 0.27 1.41
N VAL A 106 2.95 -0.42 2.53
CA VAL A 106 1.94 -0.57 3.60
C VAL A 106 1.48 0.80 4.11
N GLY A 107 2.40 1.74 4.33
CA GLY A 107 2.04 3.09 4.73
C GLY A 107 1.28 3.88 3.64
N GLU A 108 1.65 3.73 2.36
CA GLU A 108 0.93 4.36 1.23
C GLU A 108 -0.49 3.80 1.10
N HIS A 109 -0.70 2.51 1.33
CA HIS A 109 -2.02 1.88 1.42
C HIS A 109 -2.81 2.38 2.62
N ALA A 110 -2.19 2.48 3.80
CA ALA A 110 -2.84 3.01 4.99
C ALA A 110 -3.37 4.44 4.77
N ILE A 111 -2.63 5.29 4.07
CA ILE A 111 -3.08 6.63 3.67
C ILE A 111 -4.35 6.55 2.80
N ARG A 112 -4.40 5.64 1.81
CA ARG A 112 -5.57 5.47 0.96
C ARG A 112 -6.79 4.99 1.75
N LEU A 113 -6.62 4.01 2.64
CA LEU A 113 -7.69 3.54 3.53
C LEU A 113 -8.21 4.65 4.45
N LEU A 114 -7.33 5.50 4.99
CA LEU A 114 -7.73 6.65 5.79
C LEU A 114 -8.48 7.71 4.97
N ASN A 115 -8.07 7.96 3.73
CA ASN A 115 -8.80 8.86 2.84
C ASN A 115 -10.18 8.28 2.44
N LEU A 116 -10.28 6.96 2.28
CA LEU A 116 -11.54 6.27 2.05
C LEU A 116 -12.45 6.35 3.29
N ARG A 117 -11.88 6.16 4.48
CA ARG A 117 -12.57 6.34 5.77
C ARG A 117 -13.24 7.72 5.87
N ASP A 118 -12.56 8.77 5.42
CA ASP A 118 -13.13 10.13 5.42
C ASP A 118 -14.33 10.26 4.48
N GLN A 119 -14.30 9.59 3.33
CA GLN A 119 -15.43 9.54 2.40
C GLN A 119 -16.61 8.80 3.02
N VAL A 120 -16.36 7.64 3.63
CA VAL A 120 -17.39 6.87 4.34
C VAL A 120 -18.00 7.66 5.50
N LEU A 121 -17.17 8.30 6.32
CA LEU A 121 -17.65 9.14 7.42
C LEU A 121 -18.48 10.33 6.93
N SER A 122 -18.18 10.87 5.75
CA SER A 122 -19.01 11.93 5.17
C SER A 122 -20.38 11.41 4.71
N ALA A 123 -20.46 10.16 4.25
CA ALA A 123 -21.70 9.50 3.86
C ALA A 123 -22.58 9.17 5.09
N VAL A 124 -22.00 8.65 6.18
CA VAL A 124 -22.75 8.18 7.38
C VAL A 124 -23.39 9.33 8.20
N ARG A 125 -23.01 10.60 7.97
CA ARG A 125 -23.54 11.75 8.75
C ARG A 125 -25.06 11.93 8.68
N GLY A 126 -25.75 11.31 7.72
CA GLY A 126 -27.20 11.38 7.56
C GLY A 126 -27.99 10.27 8.25
N GLU A 127 -27.35 9.30 8.89
CA GLU A 127 -28.01 8.09 9.37
C GLU A 127 -29.10 8.37 10.42
N GLU A 128 -28.83 9.19 11.44
CA GLU A 128 -29.82 9.52 12.47
C GLU A 128 -31.04 10.24 11.89
N ASP A 129 -30.84 11.08 10.87
CA ASP A 129 -31.93 11.75 10.15
C ASP A 129 -32.74 10.76 9.33
N ALA A 130 -32.09 9.81 8.66
CA ALA A 130 -32.77 8.76 7.90
C ALA A 130 -33.58 7.84 8.80
N ARG A 131 -33.05 7.45 9.97
CA ARG A 131 -33.79 6.67 10.99
C ARG A 131 -35.03 7.41 11.48
N ARG A 132 -34.91 8.70 11.80
CA ARG A 132 -36.08 9.52 12.17
C ARG A 132 -37.13 9.61 11.06
N ARG A 133 -36.71 9.74 9.80
CA ARG A 133 -37.63 9.74 8.65
C ARG A 133 -38.34 8.40 8.47
N LEU A 134 -37.63 7.29 8.66
CA LEU A 134 -38.23 5.96 8.65
C LEU A 134 -39.30 5.83 9.74
N GLU A 135 -38.98 6.21 10.98
CA GLU A 135 -39.93 6.14 12.10
C GLU A 135 -41.20 6.96 11.81
N LEU A 136 -41.05 8.17 11.26
CA LEU A 136 -42.19 9.01 10.87
C LEU A 136 -43.00 8.38 9.73
N ALA A 137 -42.34 7.81 8.71
CA ALA A 137 -43.01 7.14 7.61
C ALA A 137 -43.76 5.87 8.06
N GLU A 138 -43.21 5.11 9.01
CA GLU A 138 -43.87 3.94 9.60
C GLU A 138 -45.09 4.33 10.46
N GLN A 139 -45.02 5.45 11.19
CA GLN A 139 -46.18 6.00 11.90
C GLN A 139 -47.28 6.44 10.93
N GLN A 140 -46.93 7.16 9.86
CA GLN A 140 -47.89 7.56 8.82
C GLN A 140 -48.51 6.34 8.13
N LEU A 141 -47.72 5.28 7.91
CA LEU A 141 -48.21 4.05 7.30
C LEU A 141 -49.28 3.35 8.16
N ALA A 142 -49.14 3.41 9.49
CA ALA A 142 -50.10 2.82 10.42
C ALA A 142 -51.48 3.51 10.37
N GLU A 143 -51.50 4.80 10.03
CA GLU A 143 -52.70 5.64 9.96
C GLU A 143 -53.29 5.75 8.55
N ALA A 144 -52.50 5.41 7.51
CA ALA A 144 -52.88 5.57 6.11
C ALA A 144 -53.82 4.48 5.56
N GLY A 145 -54.76 4.91 4.71
CA GLY A 145 -55.71 4.05 4.00
C GLY A 145 -55.70 4.27 2.49
N GLY A 146 -56.16 3.27 1.73
CA GLY A 146 -56.31 3.37 0.29
C GLY A 146 -54.99 3.64 -0.46
N PRO A 147 -55.00 4.43 -1.55
CA PRO A 147 -53.83 4.64 -2.42
C PRO A 147 -52.67 5.42 -1.76
N GLU A 148 -52.93 6.19 -0.70
CA GLU A 148 -51.89 6.87 0.07
C GLU A 148 -50.98 5.87 0.80
N ARG A 149 -51.56 4.74 1.25
CA ARG A 149 -50.83 3.67 1.91
C ARG A 149 -49.73 3.08 1.02
N GLU A 150 -50.04 2.82 -0.26
CA GLU A 150 -49.06 2.24 -1.20
C GLU A 150 -47.86 3.18 -1.44
N ALA A 151 -48.11 4.49 -1.52
CA ALA A 151 -47.05 5.48 -1.68
C ALA A 151 -46.14 5.54 -0.43
N ILE A 152 -46.72 5.47 0.77
CA ILE A 152 -45.96 5.46 2.01
C ILE A 152 -45.18 4.13 2.17
N GLU A 153 -45.73 2.99 1.75
CA GLU A 153 -44.99 1.72 1.75
C GLU A 153 -43.74 1.77 0.85
N VAL A 154 -43.82 2.45 -0.30
CA VAL A 154 -42.64 2.69 -1.16
C VAL A 154 -41.61 3.54 -0.43
N ALA A 155 -42.04 4.61 0.24
CA ALA A 155 -41.14 5.48 1.01
C ALA A 155 -40.47 4.74 2.18
N VAL A 156 -41.22 3.92 2.93
CA VAL A 156 -40.69 3.07 4.00
C VAL A 156 -39.65 2.09 3.47
N ARG A 157 -39.91 1.43 2.33
CA ARG A 157 -38.90 0.55 1.70
C ARG A 157 -37.64 1.31 1.29
N ALA A 158 -37.78 2.50 0.73
CA ALA A 158 -36.65 3.34 0.35
C ALA A 158 -35.81 3.76 1.58
N HIS A 159 -36.44 4.19 2.66
CA HIS A 159 -35.73 4.56 3.89
C HIS A 159 -35.06 3.37 4.58
N ARG A 160 -35.67 2.17 4.54
CA ARG A 160 -35.02 0.94 5.03
C ARG A 160 -33.78 0.60 4.23
N GLN A 161 -33.85 0.69 2.90
CA GLN A 161 -32.68 0.49 2.04
C GLN A 161 -31.59 1.54 2.30
N GLU A 162 -31.98 2.79 2.53
CA GLU A 162 -31.04 3.86 2.91
C GLU A 162 -30.31 3.54 4.22
N ILE A 163 -31.02 3.04 5.24
CA ILE A 163 -30.42 2.62 6.51
C ILE A 163 -29.49 1.43 6.33
N GLU A 164 -29.87 0.43 5.53
CA GLU A 164 -29.01 -0.71 5.22
C GLU A 164 -27.68 -0.26 4.58
N HIS A 165 -27.70 0.77 3.72
CA HIS A 165 -26.49 1.36 3.16
C HIS A 165 -25.62 2.04 4.24
N TYR A 166 -26.22 2.70 5.23
CA TYR A 166 -25.46 3.26 6.35
C TYR A 166 -24.84 2.17 7.25
N GLU A 167 -25.55 1.07 7.50
CA GLU A 167 -25.01 -0.08 8.24
C GLU A 167 -23.83 -0.74 7.51
N GLY A 168 -23.92 -0.89 6.19
CA GLY A 168 -22.82 -1.36 5.34
C GLY A 168 -21.61 -0.43 5.39
N ALA A 169 -21.84 0.89 5.39
CA ALA A 169 -20.82 1.91 5.56
C ALA A 169 -20.14 1.85 6.94
N GLU A 170 -20.89 1.60 8.02
CA GLU A 170 -20.31 1.41 9.37
C GLU A 170 -19.44 0.14 9.42
N ALA A 171 -19.91 -0.98 8.85
CA ALA A 171 -19.13 -2.20 8.74
C ALA A 171 -17.83 -1.98 7.94
N ALA A 172 -17.88 -1.15 6.89
CA ALA A 172 -16.70 -0.75 6.12
C ALA A 172 -15.69 0.05 6.96
N LEU A 173 -16.16 0.97 7.83
CA LEU A 173 -15.29 1.70 8.77
C LEU A 173 -14.59 0.74 9.74
N GLN A 174 -15.31 -0.24 10.27
CA GLN A 174 -14.74 -1.24 11.17
C GLN A 174 -13.69 -2.10 10.48
N ARG A 175 -13.93 -2.49 9.21
CA ARG A 175 -12.95 -3.23 8.40
C ARG A 175 -11.68 -2.39 8.16
N ILE A 176 -11.81 -1.12 7.81
CA ILE A 176 -10.65 -0.22 7.66
C ILE A 176 -9.83 -0.16 8.95
N ASP A 177 -10.49 -0.02 10.10
CA ASP A 177 -9.81 0.04 11.40
C ASP A 177 -9.09 -1.28 11.75
N ALA A 178 -9.68 -2.43 11.40
CA ALA A 178 -9.04 -3.74 11.57
C ALA A 178 -7.80 -3.89 10.68
N GLU A 179 -7.91 -3.51 9.40
CA GLU A 179 -6.84 -3.57 8.42
C GLU A 179 -5.64 -2.68 8.82
N LEU A 180 -5.90 -1.47 9.34
CA LEU A 180 -4.85 -0.59 9.85
C LEU A 180 -4.10 -1.20 11.05
N ARG A 181 -4.81 -1.90 11.95
CA ARG A 181 -4.18 -2.61 13.08
C ARG A 181 -3.35 -3.81 12.62
N LEU A 182 -3.81 -4.55 11.61
CA LEU A 182 -3.04 -5.64 11.00
C LEU A 182 -1.76 -5.09 10.37
N ALA A 183 -1.83 -3.96 9.68
CA ALA A 183 -0.67 -3.24 9.14
C ALA A 183 0.35 -2.93 10.24
N GLU A 184 -0.10 -2.31 11.32
CA GLU A 184 0.75 -1.93 12.45
C GLU A 184 1.44 -3.15 13.06
N ALA A 185 0.69 -4.23 13.31
CA ALA A 185 1.23 -5.48 13.85
C ALA A 185 2.28 -6.12 12.92
N ALA A 186 2.01 -6.16 11.62
CA ALA A 186 2.92 -6.73 10.63
C ALA A 186 4.22 -5.91 10.51
N LEU A 187 4.13 -4.58 10.56
CA LEU A 187 5.31 -3.71 10.58
C LEU A 187 6.12 -3.86 11.88
N ALA A 188 5.45 -4.00 13.03
CA ALA A 188 6.12 -4.27 14.30
C ALA A 188 6.85 -5.62 14.28
N GLU A 189 6.24 -6.65 13.71
CA GLU A 189 6.88 -7.96 13.50
C GLU A 189 8.12 -7.81 12.59
N ALA A 190 7.98 -7.12 11.45
CA ALA A 190 9.08 -6.90 10.52
C ALA A 190 10.26 -6.17 11.19
N LYS A 191 9.98 -5.10 11.97
CA LYS A 191 11.00 -4.39 12.76
C LYS A 191 11.71 -5.34 13.72
N ALA A 192 10.98 -6.15 14.48
CA ALA A 192 11.56 -7.08 15.43
C ALA A 192 12.45 -8.12 14.74
N ARG A 193 12.01 -8.66 13.60
CA ARG A 193 12.78 -9.63 12.82
C ARG A 193 14.06 -9.03 12.24
N ILE A 194 14.01 -7.79 11.72
CA ILE A 194 15.20 -7.09 11.24
C ILE A 194 16.19 -6.87 12.40
N LEU A 195 15.73 -6.49 13.59
CA LEU A 195 16.59 -6.32 14.77
C LEU A 195 17.26 -7.64 15.21
N VAL A 196 16.53 -8.75 15.15
CA VAL A 196 17.09 -10.09 15.42
C VAL A 196 18.15 -10.44 14.38
N SER A 197 17.89 -10.23 13.10
CA SER A 197 18.87 -10.47 12.03
C SER A 197 20.08 -9.54 12.14
N ALA A 198 19.87 -8.30 12.59
CA ALA A 198 20.91 -7.30 12.81
C ALA A 198 21.80 -7.62 14.01
N SER A 199 21.35 -8.41 14.99
CA SER A 199 22.16 -8.81 16.16
C SER A 199 22.94 -10.12 15.96
N ARG A 200 22.64 -10.90 14.90
CA ARG A 200 23.37 -12.13 14.57
C ARG A 200 24.69 -11.84 13.84
N ASP A 201 25.73 -12.59 14.18
CA ASP A 201 27.03 -12.55 13.51
C ASP A 201 27.11 -13.67 12.46
N GLY A 202 26.79 -13.31 11.22
CA GLY A 202 27.27 -13.92 9.96
C GLY A 202 27.05 -15.42 9.67
N SER A 203 26.52 -16.23 10.60
CA SER A 203 26.63 -17.71 10.50
C SER A 203 25.32 -18.50 10.52
N ALA A 204 24.16 -17.86 10.74
CA ALA A 204 22.88 -18.56 10.85
C ALA A 204 21.95 -18.26 9.66
N ILE A 205 21.90 -19.19 8.69
CA ILE A 205 21.01 -19.18 7.51
C ILE A 205 19.52 -19.20 7.93
N GLU A 206 19.20 -19.74 9.11
CA GLU A 206 17.84 -19.79 9.67
C GLU A 206 17.21 -18.41 9.98
N GLY A 207 18.00 -17.36 10.18
CA GLY A 207 17.45 -16.00 10.39
C GLY A 207 16.91 -15.37 9.12
N ASP A 208 17.35 -15.86 7.97
CA ASP A 208 17.04 -15.32 6.65
C ASP A 208 15.66 -15.80 6.16
N SER A 209 15.27 -17.03 6.49
CA SER A 209 13.94 -17.57 6.14
C SER A 209 12.81 -16.87 6.88
N ASP A 210 12.98 -16.63 8.18
CA ASP A 210 11.95 -15.99 9.01
C ASP A 210 11.65 -14.55 8.56
N LEU A 211 12.70 -13.79 8.22
CA LEU A 211 12.55 -12.43 7.73
C LEU A 211 11.92 -12.40 6.33
N ALA A 212 12.33 -13.32 5.45
CA ALA A 212 11.72 -13.48 4.14
C ALA A 212 10.23 -13.86 4.24
N ASP A 213 9.85 -14.68 5.20
CA ASP A 213 8.45 -15.05 5.47
C ASP A 213 7.63 -13.86 5.96
N THR A 214 8.17 -13.02 6.85
CA THR A 214 7.51 -11.78 7.26
C THR A 214 7.33 -10.82 6.07
N ILE A 215 8.29 -10.71 5.17
CA ILE A 215 8.15 -9.92 3.94
C ILE A 215 7.06 -10.49 3.03
N ARG A 216 6.95 -11.82 2.89
CA ARG A 216 5.84 -12.45 2.15
C ARG A 216 4.49 -12.13 2.78
N ARG A 217 4.40 -12.09 4.11
CA ARG A 217 3.16 -11.68 4.81
C ARG A 217 2.81 -10.23 4.55
N LEU A 218 3.79 -9.33 4.55
CA LEU A 218 3.58 -7.92 4.17
C LEU A 218 3.07 -7.78 2.72
N LYS A 219 3.59 -8.60 1.80
CA LYS A 219 3.09 -8.68 0.42
C LYS A 219 1.67 -9.20 0.35
N SER A 220 1.32 -10.28 1.06
CA SER A 220 -0.06 -10.80 1.06
C SER A 220 -1.06 -9.80 1.67
N LEU A 221 -0.60 -9.00 2.62
CA LEU A 221 -1.43 -7.97 3.25
C LEU A 221 -1.80 -6.84 2.26
N GLN A 222 -1.01 -6.61 1.22
CA GLN A 222 -1.42 -5.72 0.12
C GLN A 222 -2.65 -6.23 -0.62
N GLN A 223 -2.73 -7.53 -0.87
CA GLN A 223 -3.90 -8.11 -1.51
C GLN A 223 -5.14 -7.94 -0.63
N SER A 224 -5.01 -8.17 0.69
CA SER A 224 -6.09 -7.92 1.67
C SER A 224 -6.56 -6.46 1.63
N PHE A 225 -5.63 -5.51 1.52
CA PHE A 225 -5.99 -4.10 1.42
C PHE A 225 -6.67 -3.72 0.12
N ASP A 226 -6.23 -4.26 -1.01
CA ASP A 226 -6.88 -3.99 -2.29
C ASP A 226 -8.31 -4.59 -2.29
N GLU A 227 -8.49 -5.75 -1.67
CA GLU A 227 -9.81 -6.36 -1.43
C GLU A 227 -10.66 -5.49 -0.51
N ALA A 228 -10.12 -5.01 0.62
CA ALA A 228 -10.82 -4.12 1.54
C ALA A 228 -11.24 -2.81 0.86
N GLU A 229 -10.34 -2.19 0.08
CA GLU A 229 -10.63 -0.99 -0.69
C GLU A 229 -11.74 -1.24 -1.74
N SER A 230 -11.71 -2.38 -2.43
CA SER A 230 -12.72 -2.74 -3.42
C SER A 230 -14.10 -2.94 -2.80
N LEU A 231 -14.19 -3.65 -1.68
CA LEU A 231 -15.43 -3.92 -0.96
C LEU A 231 -15.99 -2.61 -0.39
N THR A 232 -15.17 -1.80 0.26
CA THR A 232 -15.62 -0.51 0.79
C THR A 232 -16.10 0.43 -0.33
N ARG A 233 -15.48 0.44 -1.50
CA ARG A 233 -15.99 1.22 -2.65
C ARG A 233 -17.31 0.69 -3.20
N GLN A 234 -17.59 -0.60 -3.07
CA GLN A 234 -18.87 -1.18 -3.46
C GLN A 234 -19.98 -0.75 -2.50
N GLU A 235 -19.71 -0.72 -1.18
CA GLU A 235 -20.68 -0.29 -0.16
C GLU A 235 -21.03 1.20 -0.22
N ILE A 236 -20.16 2.04 -0.79
CA ILE A 236 -20.41 3.50 -0.94
C ILE A 236 -21.16 3.85 -2.24
N ARG A 237 -21.27 2.91 -3.20
CA ARG A 237 -21.89 3.14 -4.51
C ARG A 237 -23.36 2.77 -4.54
#